data_AF-A0A7C4H920-F1
#
_entry.id   AF-A0A7C4H920-F1
#
_cell.length_a   1.000
_cell.length_b   1.000
_cell.length_c   1.000
_cell.angle_alpha   90.00
_cell.angle_beta   90.00
_cell.angle_gamma   90.00
#
_symmetry.space_group_name_H-M   'P 1'
#
loop_
_entity.id
_entity.type
_entity.pdbx_description
1 polymer ?
#
loop_
_entity_poly.entity_id
_entity_poly.type
_entity_poly.pdbx_seq_one_letter_code
_entity_poly.pdbx_strand_id
1 'polypeptide(L)'
;NIEYNYSIIDSNGKKYLYIDSPYSNGILNQGEYINVSVRYVVRVDMAKRIENIIDFMKVDDPYVLINKAGQWSDLEQYINETTTGLTSLWNYTNPLIKLLAKYINRTVGRNNPFSYLINILNWIDNSIIYSTRVPPRFPWEVIVEGAGDCDDQSNLLITILRSFKIPCFLEIGVVYVGETYYLKRSVAEGYFNYEFIGGGGHGWIVVYIPPWGWIRVDPIVRENPFTGRREPLYKIGIKYALFYILPTIVLERVFEKDYVEESVRSIEEIRNRRIKIDLILEVYRID
;
A
#
# COMPACT_ATOMS: atom_id res chain seq x y z
N ASN A 1 -33.67 -3.51 7.05
CA ASN A 1 -32.40 -3.35 7.78
C ASN A 1 -32.70 -3.26 9.26
N ILE A 2 -32.16 -4.19 10.06
CA ILE A 2 -32.16 -4.06 11.52
C ILE A 2 -30.87 -3.33 11.86
N GLU A 3 -30.98 -2.15 12.46
CA GLU A 3 -29.81 -1.42 12.96
C GLU A 3 -29.48 -1.94 14.35
N TYR A 4 -28.24 -2.40 14.53
CA TYR A 4 -27.75 -2.85 15.83
C TYR A 4 -26.99 -1.72 16.52
N ASN A 5 -27.08 -1.70 17.84
CA ASN A 5 -26.23 -0.82 18.64
C ASN A 5 -24.76 -1.19 18.38
N TYR A 6 -23.91 -0.17 18.32
CA TYR A 6 -22.47 -0.36 18.28
C TYR A 6 -21.82 0.39 19.42
N SER A 7 -20.66 -0.10 19.85
CA SER A 7 -19.78 0.58 20.79
C SER A 7 -18.41 0.74 20.16
N ILE A 8 -17.78 1.89 20.39
CA ILE A 8 -16.37 2.09 20.05
C ILE A 8 -15.57 1.82 21.32
N ILE A 9 -14.73 0.79 21.30
CA ILE A 9 -13.88 0.42 22.42
C ILE A 9 -12.46 0.84 22.10
N ASP A 10 -11.79 1.54 23.02
CA ASP A 10 -10.36 1.81 22.93
C ASP A 10 -9.59 0.71 23.68
N SER A 11 -8.67 0.05 22.99
CA SER A 11 -7.76 -0.91 23.60
C SER A 11 -6.36 -0.71 23.04
N ASN A 12 -5.42 -0.36 23.91
CA ASN A 12 -4.03 -0.08 23.57
C ASN A 12 -3.86 1.00 22.47
N GLY A 13 -4.70 2.04 22.49
CA GLY A 13 -4.67 3.14 21.51
C GLY A 13 -5.24 2.76 20.14
N LYS A 14 -5.82 1.56 20.00
CA LYS A 14 -6.60 1.14 18.85
C LYS A 14 -8.09 1.23 19.18
N LYS A 15 -8.84 1.89 18.31
CA LYS A 15 -10.30 1.96 18.40
C LYS A 15 -10.92 0.82 17.61
N TYR A 16 -11.78 0.07 18.26
CA TYR A 16 -12.51 -1.06 17.71
C TYR A 16 -13.98 -0.69 17.63
N LEU A 17 -14.58 -0.86 16.45
CA LEU A 17 -16.03 -0.81 16.29
C LEU A 17 -16.58 -2.19 16.61
N TYR A 18 -17.31 -2.30 17.73
CA TYR A 18 -18.01 -3.52 18.10
C TYR A 18 -19.49 -3.35 17.78
N ILE A 19 -20.03 -4.24 16.96
CA ILE A 19 -21.46 -4.25 16.60
C ILE A 19 -22.11 -5.34 17.45
N ASP A 20 -22.97 -4.94 18.39
CA ASP A 20 -23.68 -5.86 19.27
C ASP A 20 -24.86 -6.49 18.53
N SER A 21 -24.57 -7.57 17.82
CA SER A 21 -25.57 -8.36 17.10
C SER A 21 -25.92 -9.60 17.91
N PRO A 22 -27.22 -9.94 18.10
CA PRO A 22 -27.62 -11.20 18.73
C PRO A 22 -27.18 -12.43 17.92
N TYR A 23 -26.75 -12.23 16.67
CA TYR A 23 -26.21 -13.27 15.79
C TYR A 23 -24.69 -13.40 15.87
N SER A 24 -23.98 -12.55 16.64
CA SER A 24 -22.52 -12.56 16.76
C SER A 24 -21.96 -13.87 17.33
N ASN A 25 -22.77 -14.62 18.08
CA ASN A 25 -22.44 -15.94 18.64
C ASN A 25 -23.32 -17.07 18.05
N GLY A 26 -24.05 -16.81 16.96
CA GLY A 26 -24.90 -17.80 16.30
C GLY A 26 -24.09 -18.76 15.43
N ILE A 27 -24.55 -20.00 15.31
CA ILE A 27 -24.06 -20.94 14.29
C ILE A 27 -24.87 -20.69 13.03
N LEU A 28 -24.20 -20.39 11.91
CA LEU A 28 -24.85 -20.32 10.60
C LEU A 28 -25.02 -21.72 10.03
N ASN A 29 -26.25 -22.08 9.68
CA ASN A 29 -26.56 -23.29 8.93
C ASN A 29 -26.26 -23.08 7.43
N GLN A 30 -26.20 -24.19 6.68
CA GLN A 30 -26.01 -24.13 5.24
C GLN A 30 -27.12 -23.30 4.57
N GLY A 31 -26.73 -22.27 3.82
CA GLY A 31 -27.64 -21.36 3.12
C GLY A 31 -28.03 -20.11 3.90
N GLU A 32 -27.68 -20.03 5.19
CA GLU A 32 -27.83 -18.80 5.98
C GLU A 32 -26.69 -17.83 5.69
N TYR A 33 -26.96 -16.53 5.82
CA TYR A 33 -25.97 -15.48 5.58
C TYR A 33 -26.12 -14.33 6.58
N ILE A 34 -25.01 -13.64 6.82
CA ILE A 34 -24.95 -12.40 7.60
C ILE A 34 -24.53 -11.28 6.65
N ASN A 35 -25.19 -10.14 6.75
CA ASN A 35 -24.77 -8.91 6.09
C ASN A 35 -24.38 -7.89 7.17
N VAL A 36 -23.18 -7.33 7.04
CA VAL A 36 -22.67 -6.25 7.89
C VAL A 36 -22.26 -5.10 6.98
N SER A 37 -22.73 -3.89 7.29
CA SER A 37 -22.29 -2.69 6.60
C SER A 37 -21.91 -1.61 7.61
N VAL A 38 -20.89 -0.83 7.26
CA VAL A 38 -20.43 0.32 8.04
C VAL A 38 -20.24 1.48 7.09
N ARG A 39 -20.77 2.65 7.45
CA ARG A 39 -20.61 3.88 6.68
C ARG A 39 -19.74 4.86 7.45
N TYR A 40 -18.69 5.34 6.79
CA TYR A 40 -17.84 6.41 7.29
C TYR A 40 -18.07 7.68 6.48
N VAL A 41 -18.24 8.81 7.16
CA VAL A 41 -18.22 10.14 6.54
C VAL A 41 -16.90 10.79 6.94
N VAL A 42 -16.05 11.07 5.95
CA VAL A 42 -14.71 11.61 6.19
C VAL A 42 -14.51 12.90 5.42
N ARG A 43 -13.77 13.84 6.01
CA ARG A 43 -13.29 15.04 5.32
C ARG A 43 -11.80 14.90 5.07
N VAL A 44 -11.39 15.06 3.81
CA VAL A 44 -9.98 14.98 3.41
C VAL A 44 -9.47 16.37 3.06
N ASP A 45 -8.43 16.82 3.78
CA ASP A 45 -7.72 18.06 3.46
C ASP A 45 -6.58 17.74 2.48
N MET A 46 -6.86 17.94 1.19
CA MET A 46 -5.89 17.68 0.12
C MET A 46 -4.77 18.73 0.07
N ALA A 47 -5.05 19.98 0.44
CA ALA A 47 -4.07 21.06 0.38
C ALA A 47 -2.89 20.80 1.34
N LYS A 48 -3.19 20.40 2.58
CA LYS A 48 -2.16 20.00 3.55
C LYS A 48 -1.28 18.83 3.08
N ARG A 49 -1.79 17.94 2.24
CA ARG A 49 -1.00 16.82 1.71
C ARG A 49 0.07 17.30 0.74
N ILE A 50 -0.27 18.26 -0.11
CA ILE A 50 0.63 18.84 -1.11
C ILE A 50 1.72 19.69 -0.46
N GLU A 51 1.39 20.42 0.63
CA GLU A 51 2.37 21.21 1.39
C GLU A 51 3.58 20.38 1.83
N ASN A 52 3.36 19.12 2.24
CA ASN A 52 4.42 18.22 2.70
C ASN A 52 5.40 17.77 1.59
N ILE A 53 5.01 17.93 0.31
CA ILE A 53 5.83 17.52 -0.84
C ILE A 53 6.05 18.65 -1.84
N ILE A 54 5.94 19.91 -1.40
CA ILE A 54 5.94 21.08 -2.30
C ILE A 54 7.20 21.18 -3.17
N ASP A 55 8.35 20.71 -2.68
CA ASP A 55 9.59 20.69 -3.47
C ASP A 55 9.48 19.75 -4.68
N PHE A 56 8.88 18.57 -4.50
CA PHE A 56 8.63 17.61 -5.58
C PHE A 56 7.63 18.14 -6.59
N MET A 57 6.67 18.95 -6.14
CA MET A 57 5.67 19.57 -7.01
C MET A 57 6.26 20.65 -7.91
N LYS A 58 7.29 21.35 -7.43
CA LYS A 58 7.94 22.50 -8.12
C LYS A 58 8.99 22.11 -9.16
N VAL A 59 9.38 20.84 -9.21
CA VAL A 59 10.40 20.35 -10.14
C VAL A 59 9.80 19.37 -11.14
N ASP A 60 10.36 19.36 -12.34
CA ASP A 60 10.03 18.38 -13.37
C ASP A 60 10.92 17.13 -13.27
N ASP A 61 12.19 17.34 -12.93
CA ASP A 61 13.16 16.27 -12.69
C ASP A 61 13.56 16.23 -11.20
N PRO A 62 13.21 15.18 -10.45
CA PRO A 62 13.57 15.08 -9.04
C PRO A 62 15.07 14.92 -8.79
N TYR A 63 15.90 14.56 -9.77
CA TYR A 63 17.36 14.49 -9.58
C TYR A 63 17.96 15.82 -9.12
N VAL A 64 17.32 16.96 -9.44
CA VAL A 64 17.77 18.29 -8.97
C VAL A 64 17.65 18.46 -7.46
N LEU A 65 16.82 17.65 -6.79
CA LEU A 65 16.63 17.68 -5.34
C LEU A 65 17.69 16.87 -4.58
N ILE A 66 18.59 16.14 -5.27
CA ILE A 66 19.63 15.34 -4.62
C ILE A 66 20.50 16.19 -3.68
N ASN A 67 20.89 17.39 -4.10
CA ASN A 67 21.74 18.27 -3.29
C ASN A 67 21.00 18.86 -2.07
N LYS A 68 19.67 18.85 -2.09
CA LYS A 68 18.82 19.28 -0.96
C LYS A 68 18.53 18.13 0.01
N ALA A 69 18.59 16.89 -0.46
CA ALA A 69 18.32 15.71 0.35
C ALA A 69 19.40 15.48 1.41
N GLY A 70 18.99 14.95 2.55
CA GLY A 70 19.90 14.52 3.62
C GLY A 70 20.75 13.33 3.23
N GLN A 71 21.80 13.08 4.01
CA GLN A 71 22.79 12.03 3.83
C GLN A 71 22.38 10.74 4.55
N TRP A 72 23.15 9.68 4.33
CA TRP A 72 22.94 8.39 5.00
C TRP A 72 23.03 8.49 6.53
N SER A 73 23.94 9.32 7.05
CA SER A 73 24.11 9.57 8.49
C SER A 73 22.86 10.18 9.14
N ASP A 74 22.08 10.96 8.38
CA ASP A 74 20.88 11.61 8.90
C ASP A 74 19.76 10.60 9.21
N LEU A 75 19.86 9.38 8.68
CA LEU A 75 18.92 8.30 8.95
C LEU A 75 19.19 7.59 10.28
N GLU A 76 20.40 7.70 10.86
CA GLU A 76 20.82 6.88 12.01
C GLU A 76 19.86 6.99 13.20
N GLN A 77 19.34 8.19 13.47
CA GLN A 77 18.37 8.44 14.54
C GLN A 77 16.95 7.90 14.26
N TYR A 78 16.65 7.51 13.02
CA TYR A 78 15.34 7.00 12.58
C TYR A 78 15.34 5.50 12.30
N ILE A 79 16.50 4.84 12.46
CA ILE A 79 16.62 3.38 12.39
C ILE A 79 15.88 2.78 13.59
N ASN A 80 14.84 2.01 13.30
CA ASN A 80 14.04 1.29 14.29
C ASN A 80 13.73 -0.12 13.76
N GLU A 81 13.57 -1.10 14.64
CA GLU A 81 13.15 -2.47 14.31
C GLU A 81 11.84 -2.48 13.52
N THR A 82 10.87 -1.63 13.87
CA THR A 82 9.56 -1.62 13.21
C THR A 82 9.56 -1.03 11.79
N THR A 83 10.57 -0.22 11.43
CA THR A 83 10.63 0.50 10.15
C THR A 83 11.83 0.15 9.27
N THR A 84 12.85 -0.50 9.84
CA THR A 84 14.05 -0.97 9.13
C THR A 84 14.40 -2.42 9.44
N GLY A 85 13.76 -3.01 10.45
CA GLY A 85 14.00 -4.36 10.90
C GLY A 85 13.49 -5.40 9.91
N LEU A 86 14.04 -6.61 10.08
CA LEU A 86 13.65 -7.78 9.35
C LEU A 86 12.28 -8.26 9.85
N THR A 87 11.39 -8.61 8.94
CA THR A 87 10.11 -9.26 9.26
C THR A 87 9.94 -10.49 8.36
N SER A 88 8.91 -11.30 8.59
CA SER A 88 8.61 -12.42 7.70
C SER A 88 8.25 -11.93 6.28
N LEU A 89 7.46 -10.86 6.17
CA LEU A 89 7.09 -10.24 4.89
C LEU A 89 8.28 -9.53 4.23
N TRP A 90 8.93 -8.62 4.94
CA TRP A 90 10.07 -7.85 4.42
C TRP A 90 11.39 -8.53 4.78
N ASN A 91 11.52 -9.79 4.35
CA ASN A 91 12.70 -10.61 4.61
C ASN A 91 13.83 -10.30 3.62
N TYR A 92 14.60 -9.24 3.88
CA TYR A 92 15.78 -8.92 3.07
C TYR A 92 16.97 -9.88 3.24
N THR A 93 16.84 -10.92 4.08
CA THR A 93 17.85 -11.98 4.16
C THR A 93 17.63 -13.12 3.17
N ASN A 94 16.46 -13.16 2.50
CA ASN A 94 16.16 -14.09 1.42
C ASN A 94 17.24 -14.02 0.32
N PRO A 95 17.74 -15.16 -0.20
CA PRO A 95 18.83 -15.17 -1.19
C PRO A 95 18.55 -14.37 -2.47
N LEU A 96 17.33 -14.41 -2.99
CA LEU A 96 16.95 -13.66 -4.20
C LEU A 96 16.95 -12.16 -3.92
N ILE A 97 16.41 -11.75 -2.77
CA ILE A 97 16.41 -10.35 -2.34
C ILE A 97 17.85 -9.86 -2.12
N LYS A 98 18.70 -10.65 -1.45
CA LYS A 98 20.12 -10.31 -1.27
C LYS A 98 20.85 -10.14 -2.60
N LEU A 99 20.57 -11.02 -3.56
CA LEU A 99 21.16 -10.94 -4.90
C LEU A 99 20.71 -9.65 -5.62
N LEU A 100 19.41 -9.34 -5.58
CA LEU A 100 18.87 -8.11 -6.14
C LEU A 100 19.45 -6.87 -5.46
N ALA A 101 19.46 -6.82 -4.12
CA ALA A 101 20.02 -5.71 -3.35
C ALA A 101 21.50 -5.47 -3.71
N LYS A 102 22.29 -6.54 -3.88
CA LYS A 102 23.68 -6.46 -4.33
C LYS A 102 23.80 -5.98 -5.78
N TYR A 103 22.92 -6.42 -6.67
CA TYR A 103 22.85 -5.94 -8.05
C TYR A 103 22.56 -4.43 -8.08
N ILE A 104 21.46 -4.00 -7.44
CA ILE A 104 21.06 -2.60 -7.33
C ILE A 104 22.21 -1.78 -6.72
N ASN A 105 22.82 -2.22 -5.61
CA ASN A 105 23.94 -1.50 -4.99
C ASN A 105 25.17 -1.31 -5.91
N ARG A 106 25.30 -2.12 -6.98
CA ARG A 106 26.39 -2.00 -7.96
C ARG A 106 25.99 -1.18 -9.19
N THR A 107 24.72 -1.19 -9.57
CA THR A 107 24.23 -0.54 -10.80
C THR A 107 23.59 0.81 -10.55
N VAL A 108 23.18 1.07 -9.31
CA VAL A 108 22.47 2.27 -8.89
C VAL A 108 23.36 3.13 -8.01
N GLY A 109 23.37 4.45 -8.26
CA GLY A 109 24.10 5.41 -7.44
C GLY A 109 23.57 5.48 -6.00
N ARG A 110 24.50 5.56 -5.03
CA ARG A 110 24.22 5.64 -3.58
C ARG A 110 24.66 6.96 -2.96
N ASN A 111 24.54 8.06 -3.70
CA ASN A 111 24.98 9.38 -3.23
C ASN A 111 24.33 9.71 -1.88
N ASN A 112 23.01 9.55 -1.80
CA ASN A 112 22.22 9.71 -0.59
C ASN A 112 20.94 8.85 -0.63
N PRO A 113 20.19 8.69 0.48
CA PRO A 113 18.99 7.87 0.53
C PRO A 113 17.94 8.22 -0.52
N PHE A 114 17.78 9.52 -0.80
CA PHE A 114 16.83 9.99 -1.81
C PHE A 114 17.21 9.55 -3.22
N SER A 115 18.47 9.77 -3.62
CA SER A 115 18.98 9.29 -4.92
C SER A 115 18.83 7.77 -5.06
N TYR A 116 19.02 7.04 -3.96
CA TYR A 116 18.83 5.59 -3.94
C TYR A 116 17.36 5.20 -4.19
N LEU A 117 16.41 5.85 -3.51
CA LEU A 117 14.96 5.65 -3.70
C LEU A 117 14.55 5.87 -5.16
N ILE A 118 14.86 7.03 -5.74
CA ILE A 118 14.38 7.36 -7.11
C ILE A 118 15.00 6.45 -8.18
N ASN A 119 16.23 5.98 -7.96
CA ASN A 119 16.84 5.01 -8.85
C ASN A 119 16.20 3.61 -8.72
N ILE A 120 15.79 3.18 -7.53
CA ILE A 120 15.03 1.92 -7.38
C ILE A 120 13.66 2.04 -8.04
N LEU A 121 12.98 3.18 -7.90
CA LEU A 121 11.73 3.43 -8.64
C LEU A 121 11.93 3.26 -10.14
N ASN A 122 13.02 3.81 -10.69
CA ASN A 122 13.36 3.60 -12.09
C ASN A 122 13.62 2.11 -12.42
N TRP A 123 14.26 1.35 -11.53
CA TRP A 123 14.45 -0.09 -11.73
C TRP A 123 13.11 -0.86 -11.71
N ILE A 124 12.20 -0.55 -10.78
CA ILE A 124 10.88 -1.17 -10.67
C ILE A 124 10.07 -0.93 -11.96
N ASP A 125 10.01 0.32 -12.43
CA ASP A 125 9.25 0.69 -13.65
C ASP A 125 9.71 -0.08 -14.90
N ASN A 126 11.00 -0.41 -14.97
CA ASN A 126 11.60 -1.13 -16.08
C ASN A 126 11.55 -2.66 -15.92
N SER A 127 11.37 -3.18 -14.70
CA SER A 127 11.58 -4.60 -14.40
C SER A 127 10.31 -5.32 -13.98
N ILE A 128 9.32 -4.61 -13.42
CA ILE A 128 8.12 -5.21 -12.83
C ILE A 128 6.86 -4.70 -13.55
N ILE A 129 6.11 -5.65 -14.09
CA ILE A 129 4.84 -5.38 -14.79
C ILE A 129 3.70 -5.36 -13.77
N TYR A 130 2.76 -4.44 -13.94
CA TYR A 130 1.57 -4.40 -13.09
C TYR A 130 0.69 -5.64 -13.33
N SER A 131 0.42 -6.42 -12.30
CA SER A 131 -0.39 -7.63 -12.38
C SER A 131 -1.07 -7.96 -11.05
N THR A 132 -2.40 -7.93 -11.02
CA THR A 132 -3.19 -8.24 -9.82
C THR A 132 -3.22 -9.74 -9.53
N ARG A 133 -3.10 -10.12 -8.26
CA ARG A 133 -3.26 -11.52 -7.80
C ARG A 133 -3.95 -11.57 -6.44
N VAL A 134 -4.75 -12.62 -6.23
CA VAL A 134 -5.23 -12.97 -4.89
C VAL A 134 -4.86 -14.44 -4.63
N PRO A 135 -4.13 -14.75 -3.53
CA PRO A 135 -3.59 -13.81 -2.54
C PRO A 135 -2.43 -12.94 -3.09
N PRO A 136 -2.04 -11.86 -2.38
CA PRO A 136 -0.90 -11.01 -2.74
C PRO A 136 0.42 -11.79 -2.82
N ARG A 137 1.45 -11.18 -3.40
CA ARG A 137 2.80 -11.76 -3.54
C ARG A 137 3.72 -11.33 -2.42
N PHE A 138 4.56 -12.27 -1.99
CA PHE A 138 5.76 -11.93 -1.25
C PHE A 138 6.77 -11.20 -2.15
N PRO A 139 7.64 -10.34 -1.60
CA PRO A 139 8.68 -9.65 -2.35
C PRO A 139 9.54 -10.53 -3.26
N TRP A 140 9.84 -11.77 -2.83
CA TRP A 140 10.64 -12.69 -3.62
C TRP A 140 9.86 -13.29 -4.81
N GLU A 141 8.54 -13.46 -4.69
CA GLU A 141 7.68 -13.90 -5.81
C GLU A 141 7.62 -12.81 -6.88
N VAL A 142 7.53 -11.53 -6.48
CA VAL A 142 7.54 -10.39 -7.42
C VAL A 142 8.81 -10.39 -8.28
N ILE A 143 9.97 -10.75 -7.70
CA ILE A 143 11.23 -10.89 -8.44
C ILE A 143 11.17 -12.05 -9.44
N VAL A 144 10.66 -13.20 -9.00
CA VAL A 144 10.61 -14.42 -9.84
C VAL A 144 9.63 -14.26 -11.00
N GLU A 145 8.47 -13.69 -10.73
CA GLU A 145 7.41 -13.51 -11.73
C GLU A 145 7.61 -12.27 -12.60
N GLY A 146 8.42 -11.30 -12.15
CA GLY A 146 8.57 -10.00 -12.82
C GLY A 146 7.26 -9.20 -12.83
N ALA A 147 6.37 -9.46 -11.88
CA ALA A 147 5.02 -8.89 -11.86
C ALA A 147 4.48 -8.72 -10.44
N GLY A 148 3.65 -7.69 -10.26
CA GLY A 148 2.97 -7.41 -8.99
C GLY A 148 2.04 -6.21 -9.11
N ASP A 149 1.02 -6.12 -8.27
CA ASP A 149 0.14 -4.95 -8.17
C ASP A 149 0.66 -3.91 -7.15
N CYS A 150 -0.22 -3.05 -6.64
CA CYS A 150 0.14 -1.86 -5.86
C CYS A 150 0.91 -2.18 -4.57
N ASP A 151 0.45 -3.17 -3.82
CA ASP A 151 1.04 -3.56 -2.54
C ASP A 151 2.17 -4.57 -2.74
N ASP A 152 2.11 -5.45 -3.75
CA ASP A 152 3.24 -6.30 -4.17
C ASP A 152 4.49 -5.47 -4.48
N GLN A 153 4.38 -4.46 -5.36
CA GLN A 153 5.50 -3.61 -5.74
C GLN A 153 5.96 -2.73 -4.57
N SER A 154 5.03 -2.28 -3.71
CA SER A 154 5.37 -1.55 -2.48
C SER A 154 6.16 -2.43 -1.51
N ASN A 155 5.79 -3.70 -1.34
CA ASN A 155 6.49 -4.63 -0.47
C ASN A 155 7.90 -4.96 -0.98
N LEU A 156 8.07 -5.12 -2.30
CA LEU A 156 9.40 -5.28 -2.88
C LEU A 156 10.27 -4.04 -2.61
N LEU A 157 9.74 -2.84 -2.85
CA LEU A 157 10.44 -1.59 -2.59
C LEU A 157 10.82 -1.44 -1.11
N ILE A 158 9.89 -1.71 -0.18
CA ILE A 158 10.15 -1.70 1.27
C ILE A 158 11.28 -2.67 1.60
N THR A 159 11.23 -3.90 1.09
CA THR A 159 12.24 -4.92 1.40
C THR A 159 13.64 -4.48 0.98
N ILE A 160 13.77 -3.90 -0.22
CA ILE A 160 15.04 -3.38 -0.72
C ILE A 160 15.50 -2.21 0.16
N LEU A 161 14.64 -1.22 0.42
CA LEU A 161 14.99 -0.03 1.21
C LEU A 161 15.40 -0.37 2.66
N ARG A 162 14.68 -1.28 3.31
CA ARG A 162 15.05 -1.76 4.67
C ARG A 162 16.41 -2.44 4.70
N SER A 163 16.80 -3.14 3.63
CA SER A 163 18.14 -3.73 3.51
C SER A 163 19.28 -2.69 3.51
N PHE A 164 18.97 -1.43 3.18
CA PHE A 164 19.89 -0.28 3.24
C PHE A 164 19.59 0.66 4.41
N LYS A 165 18.83 0.21 5.41
CA LYS A 165 18.49 0.97 6.62
C LYS A 165 17.72 2.26 6.34
N ILE A 166 16.97 2.32 5.23
CA ILE A 166 16.04 3.41 4.97
C ILE A 166 14.71 3.07 5.66
N PRO A 167 14.23 3.89 6.62
CA PRO A 167 12.99 3.61 7.34
C PRO A 167 11.77 3.68 6.41
N CYS A 168 10.96 2.64 6.39
CA CYS A 168 9.74 2.59 5.60
C CYS A 168 8.72 1.57 6.10
N PHE A 169 7.47 1.76 5.71
CA PHE A 169 6.34 0.88 6.03
C PHE A 169 5.27 0.99 4.94
N LEU A 170 4.30 0.06 4.95
CA LEU A 170 3.20 0.05 3.98
C LEU A 170 1.99 0.79 4.57
N GLU A 171 1.33 1.62 3.77
CA GLU A 171 -0.03 2.09 4.01
C GLU A 171 -0.98 1.41 3.05
N ILE A 172 -2.12 0.93 3.58
CA ILE A 172 -3.22 0.38 2.81
C ILE A 172 -4.44 1.26 3.06
N GLY A 173 -5.15 1.59 2.00
CA GLY A 173 -6.30 2.48 2.08
C GLY A 173 -7.28 2.30 0.94
N VAL A 174 -8.21 3.24 0.88
CA VAL A 174 -9.21 3.34 -0.17
C VAL A 174 -9.05 4.67 -0.88
N VAL A 175 -9.03 4.63 -2.21
CA VAL A 175 -8.89 5.80 -3.07
C VAL A 175 -10.20 6.03 -3.81
N TYR A 176 -10.73 7.24 -3.74
CA TYR A 176 -11.84 7.68 -4.60
C TYR A 176 -11.30 7.97 -6.00
N VAL A 177 -11.76 7.21 -6.98
CA VAL A 177 -11.32 7.33 -8.38
C VAL A 177 -12.29 8.21 -9.17
N GLY A 178 -13.60 8.06 -8.94
CA GLY A 178 -14.64 8.83 -9.58
C GLY A 178 -15.96 8.05 -9.65
N GLU A 179 -17.09 8.75 -9.80
CA GLU A 179 -18.45 8.17 -9.72
C GLU A 179 -18.70 7.01 -10.68
N THR A 180 -18.01 6.98 -11.82
CA THR A 180 -18.15 5.94 -12.85
C THR A 180 -17.20 4.76 -12.67
N TYR A 181 -16.30 4.80 -11.67
CA TYR A 181 -15.40 3.70 -11.40
C TYR A 181 -16.18 2.48 -10.91
N TYR A 182 -15.95 1.35 -11.56
CA TYR A 182 -16.57 0.08 -11.21
C TYR A 182 -15.58 -1.07 -11.45
N LEU A 183 -15.37 -1.88 -10.42
CA LEU A 183 -14.59 -3.11 -10.51
C LEU A 183 -15.33 -4.22 -9.80
N LYS A 184 -15.55 -5.33 -10.50
CA LYS A 184 -16.06 -6.57 -9.92
C LYS A 184 -15.14 -7.72 -10.25
N ARG A 185 -14.83 -8.52 -9.24
CA ARG A 185 -13.95 -9.69 -9.36
C ARG A 185 -14.46 -10.82 -8.49
N SER A 186 -14.13 -12.02 -8.94
CA SER A 186 -14.44 -13.28 -8.29
C SER A 186 -13.15 -14.06 -8.20
N VAL A 187 -12.75 -14.42 -6.99
CA VAL A 187 -11.53 -15.16 -6.68
C VAL A 187 -11.87 -16.34 -5.79
N ALA A 188 -10.88 -17.16 -5.45
CA ALA A 188 -11.07 -18.34 -4.60
C ALA A 188 -12.20 -19.25 -5.12
N GLU A 189 -12.21 -19.54 -6.43
CA GLU A 189 -13.25 -20.38 -7.08
C GLU A 189 -14.68 -19.84 -6.93
N GLY A 190 -14.85 -18.53 -6.72
CA GLY A 190 -16.15 -17.89 -6.56
C GLY A 190 -16.65 -17.79 -5.12
N TYR A 191 -15.88 -18.30 -4.15
CA TYR A 191 -16.17 -18.17 -2.73
C TYR A 191 -15.80 -16.80 -2.17
N PHE A 192 -14.97 -16.01 -2.86
CA PHE A 192 -14.72 -14.63 -2.48
C PHE A 192 -14.92 -13.69 -3.66
N ASN A 193 -15.97 -12.88 -3.58
CA ASN A 193 -16.29 -11.86 -4.58
C ASN A 193 -16.11 -10.48 -3.95
N TYR A 194 -15.58 -9.54 -4.74
CA TYR A 194 -15.53 -8.15 -4.34
C TYR A 194 -16.01 -7.22 -5.45
N GLU A 195 -16.71 -6.18 -5.03
CA GLU A 195 -17.31 -5.16 -5.88
C GLU A 195 -16.96 -3.78 -5.32
N PHE A 196 -16.28 -2.99 -6.14
CA PHE A 196 -15.76 -1.67 -5.81
C PHE A 196 -16.46 -0.64 -6.70
N ILE A 197 -17.14 0.31 -6.07
CA ILE A 197 -17.98 1.32 -6.71
C ILE A 197 -17.46 2.71 -6.30
N GLY A 198 -17.15 3.54 -7.29
CA GLY A 198 -16.64 4.91 -7.11
C GLY A 198 -15.18 5.02 -6.65
N GLY A 199 -14.64 3.98 -6.01
CA GLY A 199 -13.25 3.89 -5.58
C GLY A 199 -12.84 2.46 -5.28
N GLY A 200 -11.56 2.24 -4.97
CA GLY A 200 -11.01 0.90 -4.74
C GLY A 200 -9.92 0.88 -3.66
N GLY A 201 -9.58 -0.32 -3.22
CA GLY A 201 -8.42 -0.54 -2.34
C GLY A 201 -7.11 -0.22 -3.06
N HIS A 202 -6.16 0.37 -2.33
CA HIS A 202 -4.84 0.72 -2.86
C HIS A 202 -3.78 0.62 -1.76
N GLY A 203 -2.58 0.18 -2.13
CA GLY A 203 -1.42 0.09 -1.25
C GLY A 203 -0.25 0.94 -1.76
N TRP A 204 0.44 1.64 -0.85
CA TRP A 204 1.61 2.45 -1.18
C TRP A 204 2.62 2.44 -0.02
N ILE A 205 3.87 2.77 -0.33
CA ILE A 205 4.94 2.86 0.68
C ILE A 205 4.95 4.25 1.32
N VAL A 206 5.26 4.30 2.62
CA VAL A 206 5.71 5.51 3.32
C VAL A 206 7.18 5.34 3.66
N VAL A 207 8.01 6.29 3.27
CA VAL A 207 9.48 6.25 3.43
C VAL A 207 9.97 7.52 4.10
N TYR A 208 10.92 7.39 5.02
CA TYR A 208 11.56 8.52 5.67
C TYR A 208 12.77 9.00 4.84
N ILE A 209 12.71 10.23 4.33
CA ILE A 209 13.80 10.86 3.57
C ILE A 209 14.03 12.28 4.12
N PRO A 210 15.17 12.56 4.77
CA PRO A 210 15.50 13.92 5.18
C PRO A 210 15.72 14.85 3.97
N PRO A 211 15.39 16.16 4.08
CA PRO A 211 14.74 16.80 5.23
C PRO A 211 13.20 16.68 5.23
N TRP A 212 12.60 16.03 4.23
CA TRP A 212 11.15 15.96 4.04
C TRP A 212 10.41 15.07 5.04
N GLY A 213 11.13 14.18 5.73
CA GLY A 213 10.54 13.25 6.68
C GLY A 213 9.78 12.12 5.99
N TRP A 214 8.61 11.75 6.53
CA TRP A 214 7.79 10.65 6.00
C TRP A 214 7.02 11.08 4.75
N ILE A 215 7.53 10.68 3.59
CA ILE A 215 6.88 10.88 2.30
C ILE A 215 6.23 9.59 1.82
N ARG A 216 5.05 9.72 1.20
CA ARG A 216 4.39 8.63 0.48
C ARG A 216 4.93 8.52 -0.93
N VAL A 217 5.13 7.29 -1.37
CA VAL A 217 5.60 6.96 -2.71
C VAL A 217 4.72 5.84 -3.23
N ASP A 218 4.27 6.00 -4.46
CA ASP A 218 3.37 5.07 -5.11
C ASP A 218 4.09 4.43 -6.29
N PRO A 219 4.46 3.14 -6.19
CA PRO A 219 5.31 2.49 -7.18
C PRO A 219 4.55 2.08 -8.45
N ILE A 220 3.25 2.36 -8.56
CA ILE A 220 2.43 1.96 -9.72
C ILE A 220 1.85 3.12 -10.51
N VAL A 221 2.11 4.38 -10.13
CA VAL A 221 1.74 5.53 -10.97
C VAL A 221 2.55 5.46 -12.27
N ARG A 222 1.88 5.52 -13.41
CA ARG A 222 2.53 5.43 -14.73
C ARG A 222 2.24 6.64 -15.62
N GLU A 223 1.23 7.43 -15.30
CA GLU A 223 0.78 8.55 -16.14
C GLU A 223 0.74 9.86 -15.35
N ASN A 224 1.08 10.95 -16.02
CA ASN A 224 0.87 12.28 -15.50
C ASN A 224 -0.64 12.60 -15.54
N PRO A 225 -1.29 12.89 -14.39
CA PRO A 225 -2.74 13.07 -14.32
C PRO A 225 -3.25 14.30 -15.08
N PHE A 226 -2.38 15.25 -15.42
CA PHE A 226 -2.75 16.47 -16.14
C PHE A 226 -2.56 16.35 -17.66
N THR A 227 -1.66 15.47 -18.12
CA THR A 227 -1.32 15.34 -19.55
C THR A 227 -1.72 14.00 -20.15
N GLY A 228 -2.02 12.99 -19.32
CA GLY A 228 -2.27 11.60 -19.73
C GLY A 228 -1.04 10.92 -20.34
N ARG A 229 0.15 11.53 -20.25
CA ARG A 229 1.37 10.97 -20.83
C ARG A 229 2.04 10.03 -19.84
N ARG A 230 2.53 8.89 -20.34
CA ARG A 230 3.39 8.00 -19.58
C ARG A 230 4.68 8.73 -19.21
N GLU A 231 5.04 8.70 -17.93
CA GLU A 231 6.28 9.28 -17.41
C GLU A 231 7.01 8.24 -16.56
N PRO A 232 8.35 8.28 -16.49
CA PRO A 232 9.12 7.38 -15.64
C PRO A 232 8.71 7.48 -14.17
N LEU A 233 8.59 6.34 -13.49
CA LEU A 233 8.13 6.28 -12.11
C LEU A 233 8.95 7.15 -11.15
N TYR A 234 10.26 7.29 -11.39
CA TYR A 234 11.11 8.13 -10.53
C TYR A 234 10.65 9.61 -10.52
N LYS A 235 10.04 10.11 -11.60
CA LYS A 235 9.52 11.49 -11.70
C LYS A 235 8.18 11.66 -10.99
N ILE A 236 7.30 10.67 -11.14
CA ILE A 236 5.87 10.82 -10.79
C ILE A 236 5.45 10.04 -9.55
N GLY A 237 6.22 9.03 -9.12
CA GLY A 237 5.88 8.14 -8.01
C GLY A 237 5.81 8.84 -6.65
N ILE A 238 6.46 9.99 -6.47
CA ILE A 238 6.30 10.83 -5.27
C ILE A 238 5.26 11.93 -5.54
N LYS A 239 5.50 12.72 -6.61
CA LYS A 239 4.72 13.91 -6.98
C LYS A 239 3.23 13.62 -7.16
N TYR A 240 2.91 12.47 -7.76
CA TYR A 240 1.57 12.06 -8.13
C TYR A 240 1.14 10.75 -7.47
N ALA A 241 1.77 10.37 -6.34
CA ALA A 241 1.25 9.28 -5.53
C ALA A 241 -0.24 9.51 -5.24
N LEU A 242 -1.08 8.49 -5.39
CA LEU A 242 -2.54 8.67 -5.37
C LEU A 242 -3.04 9.30 -4.07
N PHE A 243 -2.33 9.07 -2.96
CA PHE A 243 -2.58 9.75 -1.69
C PHE A 243 -2.60 11.28 -1.80
N TYR A 244 -1.70 11.89 -2.59
CA TYR A 244 -1.58 13.34 -2.69
C TYR A 244 -2.59 13.95 -3.66
N ILE A 245 -2.99 13.23 -4.70
CA ILE A 245 -3.78 13.78 -5.81
C ILE A 245 -5.24 13.34 -5.82
N LEU A 246 -5.60 12.26 -5.12
CA LEU A 246 -6.97 11.76 -5.00
C LEU A 246 -7.45 11.73 -3.54
N PRO A 247 -8.77 11.92 -3.30
CA PRO A 247 -9.34 11.70 -1.98
C PRO A 247 -9.07 10.25 -1.54
N THR A 248 -8.24 10.11 -0.51
CA THR A 248 -7.72 8.81 -0.06
C THR A 248 -7.90 8.67 1.44
N ILE A 249 -8.39 7.52 1.90
CA ILE A 249 -8.57 7.18 3.31
C ILE A 249 -7.56 6.10 3.67
N VAL A 250 -6.70 6.36 4.65
CA VAL A 250 -5.77 5.35 5.18
C VAL A 250 -6.54 4.46 6.14
N LEU A 251 -6.57 3.16 5.87
CA LEU A 251 -7.24 2.17 6.73
C LEU A 251 -6.24 1.47 7.65
N GLU A 252 -5.04 1.18 7.15
CA GLU A 252 -4.02 0.45 7.90
C GLU A 252 -2.61 1.01 7.65
N ARG A 253 -1.78 0.96 8.68
CA ARG A 253 -0.33 1.14 8.61
C ARG A 253 0.34 -0.15 9.05
N VAL A 254 1.03 -0.80 8.12
CA VAL A 254 1.64 -2.10 8.32
C VAL A 254 3.13 -1.90 8.55
N PHE A 255 3.58 -2.09 9.79
CA PHE A 255 4.99 -1.94 10.19
C PHE A 255 5.74 -3.27 10.21
N GLU A 256 5.07 -4.32 10.70
CA GLU A 256 5.70 -5.63 10.97
C GLU A 256 4.87 -6.83 10.54
N LYS A 257 3.54 -6.64 10.45
CA LYS A 257 2.56 -7.69 10.18
C LYS A 257 2.73 -8.30 8.78
N ASP A 258 2.58 -9.63 8.71
CA ASP A 258 2.60 -10.39 7.46
C ASP A 258 1.19 -10.61 6.93
N TYR A 259 0.60 -9.55 6.40
CA TYR A 259 -0.76 -9.62 5.86
C TYR A 259 -0.83 -10.50 4.60
N VAL A 260 0.30 -10.76 3.92
CA VAL A 260 0.37 -11.66 2.76
C VAL A 260 0.12 -13.10 3.21
N GLU A 261 0.86 -13.57 4.23
CA GLU A 261 0.64 -14.87 4.85
C GLU A 261 -0.78 -15.01 5.42
N GLU A 262 -1.29 -13.97 6.10
CA GLU A 262 -2.68 -13.96 6.59
C GLU A 262 -3.69 -14.06 5.45
N SER A 263 -3.44 -13.39 4.33
CA SER A 263 -4.32 -13.43 3.14
C SER A 263 -4.30 -14.80 2.49
N VAL A 264 -3.13 -15.44 2.39
CA VAL A 264 -3.00 -16.83 1.89
C VAL A 264 -3.86 -17.77 2.74
N ARG A 265 -3.67 -17.73 4.07
CA ARG A 265 -4.44 -18.58 5.01
C ARG A 265 -5.93 -18.31 4.93
N SER A 266 -6.34 -17.04 4.85
CA SER A 266 -7.74 -16.66 4.75
C SER A 266 -8.39 -17.19 3.47
N ILE A 267 -7.71 -17.09 2.34
CA ILE A 267 -8.20 -17.60 1.05
C ILE A 267 -8.28 -19.13 1.04
N GLU A 268 -7.29 -19.82 1.62
CA GLU A 268 -7.34 -21.28 1.79
C GLU A 268 -8.49 -21.70 2.69
N GLU A 269 -8.71 -21.01 3.80
CA GLU A 269 -9.83 -21.28 4.72
C GLU A 269 -11.19 -21.10 4.03
N ILE A 270 -11.37 -19.99 3.31
CA ILE A 270 -12.58 -19.70 2.52
C ILE A 270 -12.89 -20.86 1.55
N ARG A 271 -11.87 -21.36 0.84
CA ARG A 271 -12.01 -22.48 -0.11
C ARG A 271 -12.34 -23.79 0.61
N ASN A 272 -11.58 -24.13 1.64
CA ASN A 272 -11.72 -25.40 2.37
C ASN A 272 -13.06 -25.51 3.08
N ARG A 273 -13.54 -24.40 3.67
CA ARG A 273 -14.82 -24.34 4.37
C ARG A 273 -16.00 -24.00 3.46
N ARG A 274 -15.75 -23.67 2.19
CA ARG A 274 -16.76 -23.25 1.20
C ARG A 274 -17.61 -22.08 1.71
N ILE A 275 -16.97 -21.15 2.42
CA ILE A 275 -17.62 -19.95 2.96
C ILE A 275 -17.71 -18.94 1.83
N LYS A 276 -18.92 -18.54 1.46
CA LYS A 276 -19.08 -17.48 0.46
C LYS A 276 -19.01 -16.10 1.13
N ILE A 277 -18.10 -15.26 0.65
CA ILE A 277 -17.91 -13.88 1.08
C ILE A 277 -18.14 -12.96 -0.12
N ASP A 278 -19.02 -12.00 0.04
CA ASP A 278 -19.28 -10.93 -0.92
C ASP A 278 -18.93 -9.59 -0.25
N LEU A 279 -17.84 -8.96 -0.67
CA LEU A 279 -17.37 -7.66 -0.17
C LEU A 279 -17.82 -6.55 -1.12
N ILE A 280 -18.55 -5.56 -0.62
CA ILE A 280 -18.93 -4.37 -1.39
C ILE A 280 -18.29 -3.15 -0.75
N LEU A 281 -17.50 -2.41 -1.52
CA LEU A 281 -16.91 -1.13 -1.14
C LEU A 281 -17.51 -0.03 -2.01
N GLU A 282 -18.20 0.90 -1.38
CA GLU A 282 -18.77 2.07 -2.06
C GLU A 282 -18.09 3.34 -1.55
N VAL A 283 -17.61 4.16 -2.48
CA VAL A 283 -16.99 5.45 -2.18
C VAL A 283 -17.65 6.49 -3.06
N TYR A 284 -18.33 7.44 -2.45
CA TYR A 284 -18.97 8.55 -3.15
C TYR A 284 -18.54 9.86 -2.51
N ARG A 285 -18.48 10.89 -3.34
CA ARG A 285 -18.31 12.26 -2.87
C ARG A 285 -19.65 12.73 -2.29
N ILE A 286 -19.59 13.35 -1.11
CA ILE A 286 -20.73 14.02 -0.49
C ILE A 286 -20.49 15.52 -0.70
N ASP A 287 -21.44 16.18 -1.35
CA ASP A 287 -21.43 17.63 -1.58
C ASP A 287 -21.84 18.43 -0.33
#